data_AF-A0AAV5VH11-F1
#
_entry.id   AF-A0AAV5VH11-F1
#
_cell.length_a   1.000
_cell.length_b   1.000
_cell.length_c   1.000
_cell.angle_alpha   90.00
_cell.angle_beta   90.00
_cell.angle_gamma   90.00
#
_symmetry.space_group_name_H-M   'P 1'
#
loop_
_entity.id
_entity.type
_entity.pdbx_description
1 polymer ?
#
loop_
_entity_poly.entity_id
_entity_poly.type
_entity_poly.pdbx_seq_one_letter_code
_entity_poly.pdbx_strand_id
1 'polypeptide(L)'
;NMIHSGRLASSIATAVAFQSIILYLQEFPPTEKRGTTSYMSDVVFSLFAFICMSLGTKELLGDRLPVLMTVQIGLCVLSCCLTLRLHESPKFLLININDESAARDSIRIFHGDKDDESIEAFIEELKKEGHEEIEHASSMKDVITIFTEPALRKTMLLGLAAVQMVVPMWTFLFNSTDLLLDMNASKFISQWTSSAMIVCYFIGSLLGGYLIDRVGRRTLFIPCSSIIVICVGAISLSFYLSHLV
;
A
#
# COMPACT_ATOMS: atom_id res chain seq x y z
N ASN A 1 -0.27 -30.17 3.09
CA ASN A 1 -1.57 -29.73 2.52
C ASN A 1 -2.11 -28.46 3.18
N MET A 2 -2.35 -28.41 4.49
CA MET A 2 -2.91 -27.22 5.17
C MET A 2 -2.09 -25.93 4.99
N ILE A 3 -0.76 -25.99 5.05
CA ILE A 3 0.11 -24.80 4.87
C ILE A 3 -0.05 -24.20 3.46
N HIS A 4 -0.09 -25.04 2.42
CA HIS A 4 -0.24 -24.56 1.04
C HIS A 4 -1.62 -23.94 0.81
N SER A 5 -2.69 -24.62 1.25
CA SER A 5 -4.05 -24.10 1.16
C SER A 5 -4.23 -22.80 1.94
N GLY A 6 -3.65 -22.72 3.15
CA GLY A 6 -3.68 -21.52 3.98
C GLY A 6 -3.01 -20.34 3.29
N ARG A 7 -1.82 -20.54 2.68
CA ARG A 7 -1.12 -19.48 1.94
C ARG A 7 -1.91 -18.99 0.72
N LEU A 8 -2.52 -19.90 -0.03
CA LEU A 8 -3.33 -19.53 -1.20
C LEU A 8 -4.56 -18.72 -0.78
N ALA A 9 -5.28 -19.19 0.24
CA ALA A 9 -6.45 -18.50 0.76
C ALA A 9 -6.09 -17.12 1.35
N SER A 10 -5.02 -17.05 2.14
CA SER A 10 -4.56 -15.78 2.72
C SER A 10 -4.14 -14.79 1.65
N SER A 11 -3.48 -15.22 0.57
CA SER A 11 -3.08 -14.33 -0.51
C SER A 11 -4.29 -13.69 -1.22
N ILE A 12 -5.33 -14.48 -1.49
CA ILE A 12 -6.56 -13.96 -2.09
C ILE A 12 -7.25 -12.97 -1.14
N ALA A 13 -7.40 -13.35 0.14
CA ALA A 13 -8.03 -12.51 1.14
C ALA A 13 -7.27 -11.18 1.33
N THR A 14 -5.94 -11.23 1.42
CA THR A 14 -5.10 -10.03 1.53
C THR A 14 -5.21 -9.15 0.29
N ALA A 15 -5.27 -9.73 -0.91
CA ALA A 15 -5.42 -8.93 -2.14
C ALA A 15 -6.75 -8.16 -2.18
N VAL A 16 -7.85 -8.80 -1.80
CA VAL A 16 -9.17 -8.15 -1.70
C VAL A 16 -9.16 -7.07 -0.62
N ALA A 17 -8.66 -7.41 0.58
CA ALA A 17 -8.57 -6.45 1.68
C ALA A 17 -7.73 -5.22 1.32
N PHE A 18 -6.61 -5.41 0.61
CA PHE A 18 -5.75 -4.31 0.19
C PHE A 18 -6.45 -3.37 -0.81
N GLN A 19 -7.23 -3.91 -1.75
CA GLN A 19 -8.05 -3.09 -2.65
C GLN A 19 -9.11 -2.29 -1.89
N SER A 20 -9.79 -2.92 -0.93
CA SER A 20 -10.76 -2.23 -0.07
C SER A 20 -10.09 -1.09 0.69
N ILE A 21 -8.92 -1.31 1.29
CA ILE A 21 -8.17 -0.28 2.03
C ILE A 21 -7.82 0.91 1.13
N ILE A 22 -7.39 0.68 -0.12
CA ILE A 22 -7.08 1.77 -1.06
C ILE A 22 -8.32 2.64 -1.31
N LEU A 23 -9.48 2.03 -1.56
CA LEU A 23 -10.73 2.76 -1.75
C LEU A 23 -11.13 3.52 -0.48
N TYR A 24 -11.04 2.89 0.68
CA TYR A 24 -11.30 3.53 1.97
C TYR A 24 -10.42 4.77 2.19
N LEU A 25 -9.13 4.69 1.86
CA LEU A 25 -8.20 5.82 1.98
C LEU A 25 -8.45 6.94 0.97
N GLN A 26 -9.15 6.66 -0.14
CA GLN A 26 -9.52 7.65 -1.15
C GLN A 26 -10.86 8.33 -0.83
N GLU A 27 -11.79 7.60 -0.22
CA GLU A 27 -13.17 8.07 -0.04
C GLU A 27 -13.42 8.74 1.32
N PHE A 28 -12.74 8.32 2.39
CA PHE A 28 -12.98 8.86 3.73
C PHE A 28 -12.39 10.26 3.94
N PRO A 29 -11.13 10.54 3.57
CA PRO A 29 -10.52 11.80 3.92
C PRO A 29 -11.13 12.95 3.10
N PRO A 30 -11.28 14.15 3.70
CA PRO A 30 -11.61 15.36 2.94
C PRO A 30 -10.63 15.56 1.79
N THR A 31 -11.08 16.10 0.66
CA THR A 31 -10.30 16.26 -0.58
C THR A 31 -8.92 16.89 -0.34
N GLU A 32 -8.85 17.91 0.53
CA GLU A 32 -7.61 18.61 0.91
C GLU A 32 -6.60 17.72 1.66
N LYS A 33 -7.07 16.71 2.41
CA LYS A 33 -6.26 15.85 3.28
C LYS A 33 -6.00 14.46 2.71
N ARG A 34 -6.53 14.13 1.52
CA ARG A 34 -6.33 12.83 0.86
C ARG A 34 -4.85 12.51 0.65
N GLY A 35 -4.06 13.51 0.22
CA GLY A 35 -2.61 13.34 0.03
C GLY A 35 -1.87 12.95 1.30
N THR A 36 -2.09 13.69 2.39
CA THR A 36 -1.48 13.42 3.69
C THR A 36 -1.93 12.09 4.27
N THR A 37 -3.20 11.73 4.12
CA THR A 37 -3.74 10.46 4.64
C THR A 37 -3.15 9.26 3.91
N SER A 38 -3.03 9.34 2.58
CA SER A 38 -2.36 8.32 1.77
C SER A 38 -0.89 8.18 2.18
N TYR A 39 -0.19 9.28 2.42
CA TYR A 39 1.18 9.23 2.92
C TYR A 39 1.29 8.57 4.32
N MET A 40 0.45 8.97 5.27
CA MET A 40 0.42 8.38 6.61
C MET A 40 0.16 6.87 6.56
N SER A 41 -0.66 6.41 5.61
CA SER A 41 -0.90 4.98 5.44
C SER A 41 0.35 4.19 5.03
N ASP A 42 1.22 4.76 4.18
CA ASP A 42 2.49 4.14 3.79
C ASP A 42 3.50 4.11 4.96
N VAL A 43 3.54 5.18 5.77
CA VAL A 43 4.36 5.22 6.99
C VAL A 43 3.91 4.15 7.99
N VAL A 44 2.60 4.02 8.20
CA VAL A 44 2.04 3.00 9.09
C VAL A 44 2.33 1.59 8.54
N PHE A 45 2.18 1.39 7.23
CA PHE A 45 2.50 0.13 6.58
C PHE A 45 3.98 -0.24 6.75
N SER A 46 4.90 0.69 6.50
CA SER A 46 6.33 0.46 6.64
C SER A 46 6.75 0.21 8.10
N LEU A 47 6.09 0.86 9.08
CA LEU A 47 6.26 0.57 10.50
C LEU A 47 5.84 -0.86 10.85
N PHE A 48 4.66 -1.29 10.42
CA PHE A 48 4.18 -2.65 10.67
C PHE A 48 5.07 -3.69 9.98
N ALA A 49 5.51 -3.43 8.75
CA ALA A 49 6.46 -4.28 8.04
C ALA A 49 7.78 -4.40 8.82
N PHE A 50 8.31 -3.28 9.32
CA PHE A 50 9.49 -3.26 10.18
C PHE A 50 9.32 -4.09 11.45
N ILE A 51 8.21 -3.93 12.18
CA ILE A 51 7.93 -4.69 13.41
C ILE A 51 7.82 -6.19 13.10
N CYS A 52 7.00 -6.56 12.11
CA CYS A 52 6.76 -7.96 11.75
C CYS A 52 8.03 -8.67 11.27
N MET A 53 8.82 -7.99 10.43
CA MET A 53 10.07 -8.55 9.92
C MET A 53 11.13 -8.65 11.01
N SER A 54 11.19 -7.68 11.93
CA SER A 54 12.05 -7.75 13.12
C SER A 54 11.68 -8.93 14.02
N LEU A 55 10.40 -9.16 14.30
CA LEU A 55 9.97 -10.34 15.08
C LEU A 55 10.37 -11.66 14.40
N GLY A 56 10.46 -11.68 13.07
CA GLY A 56 10.87 -12.83 12.27
C GLY A 56 12.38 -13.14 12.31
N THR A 57 13.22 -12.27 12.87
CA THR A 57 14.67 -12.53 12.96
C THR A 57 14.98 -13.64 13.96
N LYS A 58 16.13 -14.31 13.80
CA LYS A 58 16.51 -15.46 14.64
C LYS A 58 16.75 -15.06 16.09
N GLU A 59 17.25 -13.85 16.28
CA GLU A 59 17.52 -13.23 17.57
C GLU A 59 16.23 -13.03 18.39
N LEU A 60 15.07 -12.93 17.74
CA LEU A 60 13.76 -12.72 18.36
C LEU A 60 12.93 -14.01 18.36
N LEU A 61 12.00 -14.16 17.40
CA LEU A 61 11.06 -15.29 17.36
C LEU A 61 11.24 -16.20 16.14
N GLY A 62 12.24 -15.92 15.28
CA GLY A 62 12.48 -16.66 14.05
C GLY A 62 12.74 -18.16 14.26
N ASP A 63 13.43 -18.54 15.34
CA ASP A 63 13.67 -19.94 15.68
C ASP A 63 12.46 -20.61 16.38
N ARG A 64 11.46 -19.83 16.80
CA ARG A 64 10.23 -20.29 17.47
C ARG A 64 9.00 -20.00 16.63
N LEU A 65 8.96 -20.56 15.42
CA LEU A 65 7.88 -20.36 14.45
C LEU A 65 6.46 -20.47 15.04
N PRO A 66 6.12 -21.46 15.90
CA PRO A 66 4.76 -21.53 16.47
C PRO A 66 4.42 -20.31 17.35
N VAL A 67 5.40 -19.79 18.10
CA VAL A 67 5.21 -18.61 18.94
C VAL A 67 5.06 -17.37 18.08
N LEU A 68 5.91 -17.20 17.06
CA LEU A 68 5.80 -16.11 16.08
C LEU A 68 4.41 -16.08 15.43
N MET A 69 3.91 -17.24 14.98
CA MET A 69 2.58 -17.34 14.37
C MET A 69 1.47 -17.04 15.37
N THR A 70 1.60 -17.47 16.63
CA THR A 70 0.62 -17.18 17.67
C THR A 70 0.54 -15.67 17.97
N VAL A 71 1.68 -14.99 18.03
CA VAL A 71 1.75 -13.53 18.18
C VAL A 71 1.07 -12.82 17.00
N GLN A 72 1.34 -13.27 15.77
CA GLN A 72 0.72 -12.69 14.58
C GLN A 72 -0.80 -12.90 14.56
N ILE A 73 -1.29 -14.09 14.94
CA ILE A 73 -2.72 -14.34 15.10
C ILE A 73 -3.33 -13.36 16.10
N GLY A 74 -2.68 -13.14 17.25
CA GLY A 74 -3.13 -12.17 18.24
C GLY A 74 -3.26 -10.75 17.68
N LEU A 75 -2.27 -10.29 16.90
CA LEU A 75 -2.32 -9.00 16.22
C LEU A 75 -3.44 -8.94 15.19
N CYS A 76 -3.62 -9.99 14.37
CA CYS A 76 -4.71 -10.06 13.39
C CYS A 76 -6.10 -10.02 14.06
N VAL A 77 -6.29 -10.74 15.17
CA VAL A 77 -7.55 -10.71 15.93
C VAL A 77 -7.80 -9.32 16.49
N LEU A 78 -6.79 -8.68 17.08
CA LEU A 78 -6.91 -7.31 17.57
C LEU A 78 -7.29 -6.34 16.44
N SER A 79 -6.60 -6.40 15.30
CA SER A 79 -6.92 -5.58 14.13
C SER A 79 -8.34 -5.83 13.64
N CYS A 80 -8.77 -7.10 13.56
CA CYS A 80 -10.13 -7.46 13.18
C CYS A 80 -11.16 -6.84 14.13
N CYS A 81 -10.96 -6.97 15.44
CA CYS A 81 -11.84 -6.37 16.45
C CYS A 81 -11.93 -4.85 16.34
N LEU A 82 -10.83 -4.17 15.99
CA LEU A 82 -10.82 -2.72 15.77
C LEU A 82 -11.56 -2.34 14.49
N THR A 83 -11.36 -3.09 13.40
CA THR A 83 -12.03 -2.83 12.10
C THR A 83 -13.53 -3.11 12.12
N LEU A 84 -14.05 -3.92 13.06
CA LEU A 84 -15.50 -4.11 13.23
C LEU A 84 -16.25 -2.82 13.58
N ARG A 85 -15.56 -1.78 14.06
CA ARG A 85 -16.13 -0.46 14.32
C ARG A 85 -16.01 0.52 13.15
N LEU A 86 -15.46 0.08 12.02
CA LEU A 86 -15.34 0.91 10.84
C LEU A 86 -16.73 1.15 10.25
N HIS A 87 -17.05 2.41 10.00
CA HIS A 87 -18.29 2.80 9.31
C HIS A 87 -18.08 2.69 7.81
N GLU A 88 -19.16 2.56 7.04
CA GLU A 88 -19.06 2.53 5.58
C GLU A 88 -18.74 3.91 4.99
N SER A 89 -18.22 3.94 3.76
CA SER A 89 -17.82 5.20 3.13
C SER A 89 -19.03 6.09 2.82
N PRO A 90 -18.91 7.42 3.05
CA PRO A 90 -19.99 8.34 2.69
C PRO A 90 -20.39 8.22 1.21
N LYS A 91 -19.39 8.01 0.33
CA LYS A 91 -19.60 7.84 -1.10
C LYS A 91 -20.40 6.57 -1.42
N PHE A 92 -20.05 5.44 -0.82
CA PHE A 92 -20.77 4.17 -1.00
C PHE A 92 -22.20 4.24 -0.46
N LEU A 93 -22.39 4.82 0.74
CA LEU A 93 -23.71 5.00 1.34
C LEU A 93 -24.61 5.87 0.46
N LEU A 94 -24.06 6.94 -0.13
CA LEU A 94 -24.81 7.88 -0.95
C LEU A 94 -25.10 7.35 -2.36
N ILE A 95 -24.11 6.78 -3.05
CA ILE A 95 -24.23 6.39 -4.47
C ILE A 95 -24.81 4.98 -4.62
N ASN A 96 -24.31 4.01 -3.85
CA ASN A 96 -24.67 2.60 -4.03
C ASN A 96 -25.89 2.21 -3.19
N ILE A 97 -26.01 2.75 -1.97
CA ILE A 97 -27.11 2.43 -1.04
C ILE A 97 -28.24 3.47 -1.12
N ASN A 98 -27.95 4.69 -1.61
CA ASN A 98 -28.89 5.81 -1.67
C ASN A 98 -29.43 6.21 -0.28
N ASP A 99 -28.59 6.09 0.75
CA ASP A 99 -28.88 6.52 2.13
C ASP A 99 -28.07 7.75 2.51
N GLU A 100 -28.68 8.91 2.27
CA GLU A 100 -28.09 10.21 2.57
C GLU A 100 -27.95 10.46 4.08
N SER A 101 -28.84 9.90 4.90
CA SER A 101 -28.77 10.08 6.35
C SER A 101 -27.55 9.38 6.95
N ALA A 102 -27.32 8.12 6.57
CA ALA A 102 -26.15 7.37 6.97
C ALA A 102 -24.86 7.98 6.39
N ALA A 103 -24.90 8.52 5.16
CA ALA A 103 -23.77 9.22 4.57
C ALA A 103 -23.38 10.48 5.39
N ARG A 104 -24.37 11.28 5.81
CA ARG A 104 -24.13 12.45 6.69
C ARG A 104 -23.52 12.05 8.04
N ASP A 105 -24.02 10.98 8.66
CA ASP A 105 -23.45 10.47 9.92
C ASP A 105 -22.00 9.99 9.73
N SER A 106 -21.72 9.28 8.63
CA SER A 106 -20.37 8.84 8.28
C SER A 106 -19.41 10.03 8.08
N ILE A 107 -19.86 11.10 7.41
CA ILE A 107 -19.08 12.34 7.25
C ILE A 107 -18.76 12.96 8.62
N ARG A 108 -19.74 13.07 9.53
CA ARG A 108 -19.51 13.62 10.88
C ARG A 108 -18.46 12.82 11.66
N ILE A 109 -18.45 11.50 11.49
CA ILE A 109 -17.48 10.63 12.15
C ILE A 109 -16.06 10.83 11.57
N PHE A 110 -15.92 10.87 10.24
CA PHE A 110 -14.60 10.91 9.59
C PHE A 110 -14.01 12.31 9.43
N HIS A 111 -14.85 13.33 9.24
CA HIS A 111 -14.43 14.72 9.04
C HIS A 111 -14.51 15.55 10.31
N GLY A 112 -15.11 15.00 11.37
CA GLY A 112 -15.39 15.67 12.63
C GLY A 112 -16.75 16.35 12.64
N ASP A 113 -17.11 16.91 13.80
CA ASP A 113 -18.36 17.64 14.00
C ASP A 113 -18.27 18.99 13.27
N LYS A 114 -18.64 18.99 11.99
CA LYS A 114 -18.77 20.19 11.16
C LYS A 114 -20.21 20.69 11.19
N ASP A 115 -20.36 21.97 10.86
CA ASP A 115 -21.65 22.59 10.63
C ASP A 115 -22.42 21.91 9.49
N ASP A 116 -23.75 21.91 9.59
CA ASP A 116 -24.63 21.24 8.62
C ASP A 116 -24.46 21.80 7.20
N GLU A 117 -24.07 23.07 7.05
CA GLU A 117 -23.83 23.70 5.74
C GLU A 117 -22.63 23.07 5.01
N SER A 118 -21.54 22.77 5.71
CA SER A 118 -20.36 22.15 5.08
C SER A 118 -20.55 20.66 4.80
N ILE A 119 -21.37 19.97 5.59
CA ILE A 119 -21.78 18.59 5.31
C ILE A 119 -22.65 18.56 4.06
N GLU A 120 -23.60 19.50 3.93
CA GLU A 120 -24.47 19.58 2.76
C GLU A 120 -23.66 19.85 1.48
N ALA A 121 -22.72 20.80 1.53
CA ALA A 121 -21.83 21.08 0.40
C ALA A 121 -21.03 19.83 -0.05
N PHE A 122 -20.57 19.01 0.90
CA PHE A 122 -19.85 17.77 0.57
C PHE A 122 -20.78 16.69 0.00
N ILE A 123 -22.01 16.58 0.50
CA ILE A 123 -23.03 15.69 -0.08
C ILE A 123 -23.36 16.11 -1.52
N GLU A 124 -23.50 17.40 -1.80
CA GLU A 124 -23.72 17.90 -3.16
C GLU A 124 -22.54 17.59 -4.09
N GLU A 125 -21.30 17.75 -3.61
CA GLU A 125 -20.08 17.37 -4.33
C GLU A 125 -20.09 15.87 -4.68
N LEU A 126 -20.38 15.00 -3.70
CA LEU A 126 -20.48 13.56 -3.92
C LEU A 126 -21.63 13.15 -4.83
N LYS A 127 -22.79 13.83 -4.76
CA LYS A 127 -23.91 13.59 -5.70
C LYS A 127 -23.49 13.94 -7.12
N LYS A 128 -22.78 15.04 -7.31
CA LYS A 128 -22.27 15.44 -8.63
C LYS A 128 -21.29 14.40 -9.19
N GLU A 129 -20.32 13.95 -8.38
CA GLU A 129 -19.42 12.86 -8.75
C GLU A 129 -20.20 11.57 -9.09
N GLY A 130 -21.21 11.24 -8.29
CA GLY A 130 -22.02 10.02 -8.47
C GLY A 130 -22.96 10.07 -9.67
N HIS A 131 -23.51 11.23 -10.04
CA HIS A 131 -24.32 11.37 -11.24
C HIS A 131 -23.49 11.15 -12.52
N GLU A 132 -22.24 11.63 -12.53
CA GLU A 132 -21.29 11.35 -13.61
C GLU A 132 -20.93 9.85 -13.67
N GLU A 133 -20.81 9.17 -12.53
CA GLU A 133 -20.54 7.71 -12.47
C GLU A 133 -21.76 6.85 -12.88
N ILE A 134 -22.98 7.24 -12.49
CA ILE A 134 -24.22 6.48 -12.78
C ILE A 134 -24.65 6.65 -14.25
N GLU A 135 -24.48 7.84 -14.86
CA GLU A 135 -24.72 8.01 -16.31
C GLU A 135 -23.79 7.13 -17.17
N HIS A 136 -22.64 6.73 -16.62
CA HIS A 136 -21.65 5.88 -17.29
C HIS A 136 -21.66 4.41 -16.86
N ALA A 137 -22.65 3.97 -16.06
CA ALA A 137 -22.68 2.62 -15.47
C ALA A 137 -22.46 1.47 -16.48
N SER A 138 -21.21 1.01 -16.61
CA SER A 138 -20.84 -0.37 -16.95
C SER A 138 -19.33 -0.57 -16.78
N SER A 139 -18.94 -1.16 -15.65
CA SER A 139 -17.54 -1.42 -15.23
C SER A 139 -16.63 -2.01 -16.32
N MET A 140 -17.16 -2.79 -17.27
CA MET A 140 -16.38 -3.27 -18.41
C MET A 140 -16.19 -2.24 -19.53
N LYS A 141 -17.18 -1.37 -19.78
CA LYS A 141 -17.05 -0.29 -20.77
C LYS A 141 -16.04 0.75 -20.30
N ASP A 142 -16.00 1.09 -19.01
CA ASP A 142 -15.04 2.06 -18.48
C ASP A 142 -13.60 1.55 -18.58
N VAL A 143 -13.37 0.27 -18.29
CA VAL A 143 -12.07 -0.36 -18.52
C VAL A 143 -11.70 -0.28 -20.01
N ILE A 144 -12.61 -0.61 -20.93
CA ILE A 144 -12.36 -0.51 -22.38
C ILE A 144 -12.09 0.95 -22.79
N THR A 145 -12.79 1.92 -22.22
CA THR A 145 -12.60 3.36 -22.48
C THR A 145 -11.21 3.80 -22.07
N ILE A 146 -10.68 3.33 -20.93
CA ILE A 146 -9.30 3.62 -20.51
C ILE A 146 -8.29 3.14 -21.56
N PHE A 147 -8.52 1.99 -22.19
CA PHE A 147 -7.63 1.45 -23.24
C PHE A 147 -7.85 2.09 -24.62
N THR A 148 -9.04 2.65 -24.88
CA THR A 148 -9.42 3.20 -26.18
C THR A 148 -9.10 4.68 -26.28
N GLU A 149 -9.35 5.45 -25.22
CA GLU A 149 -9.14 6.89 -25.17
C GLU A 149 -7.63 7.21 -25.10
N PRO A 150 -7.04 7.90 -26.10
CA PRO A 150 -5.60 8.12 -26.17
C PRO A 150 -5.02 8.84 -24.94
N ALA A 151 -5.75 9.80 -24.38
CA ALA A 151 -5.32 10.55 -23.20
C ALA A 151 -5.28 9.65 -21.94
N LEU A 152 -6.35 8.90 -21.69
CA LEU A 152 -6.43 7.97 -20.55
C LEU A 152 -5.41 6.85 -20.66
N ARG A 153 -5.26 6.27 -21.86
CA ARG A 153 -4.25 5.24 -22.14
C ARG A 153 -2.84 5.74 -21.85
N LYS A 154 -2.51 6.97 -22.25
CA LYS A 154 -1.19 7.56 -21.98
C LYS A 154 -0.97 7.71 -20.47
N THR A 155 -1.95 8.23 -19.74
CA THR A 155 -1.87 8.38 -18.28
C THR A 155 -1.71 7.03 -17.60
N MET A 156 -2.50 6.03 -18.01
CA MET A 156 -2.41 4.67 -17.49
C MET A 156 -1.03 4.05 -17.75
N LEU A 157 -0.50 4.15 -18.98
CA LEU A 157 0.82 3.60 -19.30
C LEU A 157 1.94 4.26 -18.49
N LEU A 158 1.89 5.58 -18.31
CA LEU A 158 2.84 6.30 -17.45
C LEU A 158 2.71 5.87 -15.99
N GLY A 159 1.48 5.68 -15.50
CA GLY A 159 1.21 5.15 -14.16
C GLY A 159 1.76 3.74 -13.96
N LEU A 160 1.52 2.83 -14.91
CA LEU A 160 2.04 1.46 -14.89
C LEU A 160 3.58 1.44 -14.92
N ALA A 161 4.20 2.28 -15.75
CA ALA A 161 5.64 2.43 -15.78
C ALA A 161 6.20 2.95 -14.45
N ALA A 162 5.47 3.85 -13.78
CA ALA A 162 5.87 4.35 -12.47
C ALA A 162 5.77 3.29 -11.37
N VAL A 163 4.68 2.51 -11.36
CA VAL A 163 4.50 1.39 -10.42
C VAL A 163 5.60 0.34 -10.60
N GLN A 164 5.96 0.02 -11.84
CA GLN A 164 7.00 -0.95 -12.15
C GLN A 164 8.36 -0.59 -11.51
N MET A 165 8.67 0.69 -11.28
CA MET A 165 9.94 1.10 -10.64
C MET A 165 10.04 0.64 -9.19
N VAL A 166 8.91 0.39 -8.52
CA VAL A 166 8.88 -0.05 -7.10
C VAL A 166 8.85 -1.57 -6.97
N VAL A 167 8.38 -2.29 -8.00
CA VAL A 167 8.23 -3.76 -7.99
C VAL A 167 9.52 -4.52 -7.65
N PRO A 168 10.71 -4.18 -8.20
CA PRO A 168 11.95 -4.91 -7.91
C PRO A 168 12.30 -4.95 -6.42
N MET A 169 11.94 -3.90 -5.67
CA MET A 169 12.19 -3.83 -4.23
C MET A 169 11.59 -5.03 -3.49
N TRP A 170 10.37 -5.46 -3.86
CA TRP A 170 9.69 -6.58 -3.21
C TRP A 170 10.42 -7.91 -3.39
N THR A 171 11.03 -8.14 -4.56
CA THR A 171 11.86 -9.33 -4.81
C THR A 171 13.06 -9.36 -3.88
N PHE A 172 13.76 -8.23 -3.74
CA PHE A 172 14.88 -8.12 -2.81
C PHE A 172 14.42 -8.22 -1.37
N LEU A 173 13.29 -7.63 -0.99
CA LEU A 173 12.76 -7.68 0.38
C LEU A 173 12.46 -9.11 0.82
N PHE A 174 11.78 -9.90 0.00
CA PHE A 174 11.39 -11.26 0.38
C PHE A 174 12.52 -12.28 0.31
N ASN A 175 13.50 -12.08 -0.58
CA ASN A 175 14.59 -13.06 -0.80
C ASN A 175 15.96 -12.54 -0.33
N SER A 176 16.02 -11.40 0.36
CA SER A 176 17.27 -10.69 0.68
C SER A 176 18.35 -11.57 1.29
N THR A 177 17.98 -12.36 2.33
CA THR A 177 18.96 -13.16 3.07
C THR A 177 19.47 -14.32 2.22
N ASP A 178 18.58 -15.00 1.49
CA ASP A 178 18.92 -16.14 0.65
C ASP A 178 19.78 -15.68 -0.54
N LEU A 179 19.41 -14.56 -1.17
CA LEU A 179 20.18 -13.90 -2.22
C LEU A 179 21.64 -13.63 -1.80
N LEU A 180 21.86 -13.15 -0.58
CA LEU A 180 23.22 -12.90 -0.08
C LEU A 180 23.97 -14.19 0.26
N LEU A 181 23.27 -15.20 0.79
CA LEU A 181 23.85 -16.52 1.07
C LEU A 181 24.32 -17.21 -0.23
N ASP A 182 23.55 -17.11 -1.31
CA ASP A 182 23.91 -17.67 -2.62
C ASP A 182 25.16 -17.01 -3.22
N MET A 183 25.44 -15.75 -2.87
CA MET A 183 26.69 -15.05 -3.22
C MET A 183 27.86 -15.36 -2.27
N ASN A 184 27.79 -16.45 -1.50
CA ASN A 184 28.78 -16.85 -0.49
C ASN A 184 29.00 -15.82 0.63
N ALA A 185 28.04 -14.93 0.89
CA ALA A 185 28.12 -14.06 2.06
C ALA A 185 27.92 -14.87 3.36
N SER A 186 28.59 -14.44 4.43
CA SER A 186 28.38 -15.10 5.73
C SER A 186 26.94 -14.89 6.21
N LYS A 187 26.36 -15.91 6.84
CA LYS A 187 24.99 -15.86 7.38
C LYS A 187 24.75 -14.65 8.29
N PHE A 188 25.74 -14.29 9.10
CA PHE A 188 25.68 -13.11 9.96
C PHE A 188 25.52 -11.83 9.12
N ILE A 189 26.37 -11.64 8.10
CA ILE A 189 26.30 -10.47 7.22
C ILE A 189 24.95 -10.44 6.47
N SER A 190 24.50 -11.59 5.95
CA SER A 190 23.23 -11.67 5.22
C SER A 190 22.04 -11.23 6.05
N GLN A 191 21.93 -11.74 7.29
CA GLN A 191 20.81 -11.43 8.18
C GLN A 191 20.79 -9.95 8.62
N TRP A 192 21.95 -9.40 8.99
CA TRP A 192 22.05 -8.00 9.38
C TRP A 192 21.80 -7.04 8.22
N THR A 193 22.24 -7.40 7.00
CA THR A 193 21.99 -6.60 5.80
C THR A 193 20.51 -6.59 5.45
N SER A 194 19.83 -7.74 5.50
CA SER A 194 18.37 -7.81 5.29
C SER A 194 17.61 -7.00 6.33
N SER A 195 18.04 -7.04 7.60
CA SER A 195 17.44 -6.25 8.69
C SER A 195 17.70 -4.74 8.51
N ALA A 196 18.89 -4.35 8.06
CA ALA A 196 19.20 -2.96 7.75
C ALA A 196 18.34 -2.43 6.59
N MET A 197 18.03 -3.26 5.60
CA MET A 197 17.22 -2.88 4.45
C MET A 197 15.79 -2.47 4.85
N ILE A 198 15.14 -3.20 5.77
CA ILE A 198 13.79 -2.84 6.25
C ILE A 198 13.81 -1.56 7.10
N VAL A 199 14.88 -1.34 7.88
CA VAL A 199 15.08 -0.07 8.62
C VAL A 199 15.24 1.10 7.66
N CYS A 200 16.08 0.95 6.63
CA CYS A 200 16.26 1.96 5.59
C CYS A 200 14.95 2.26 4.84
N TYR A 201 14.13 1.24 4.57
CA TYR A 201 12.82 1.43 3.96
C TYR A 201 11.88 2.25 4.85
N PHE A 202 11.81 1.92 6.14
CA PHE A 202 10.99 2.69 7.10
C PHE A 202 11.45 4.15 7.22
N ILE A 203 12.75 4.40 7.34
CA ILE A 203 13.31 5.75 7.35
C ILE A 203 13.01 6.47 6.02
N GLY A 204 13.14 5.77 4.90
CA GLY A 204 12.82 6.29 3.57
C GLY A 204 11.36 6.71 3.44
N SER A 205 10.42 5.91 3.96
CA SER A 205 8.99 6.26 4.01
C SER A 205 8.78 7.54 4.83
N LEU A 206 9.34 7.64 6.04
CA LEU A 206 9.25 8.85 6.89
C LEU A 206 9.80 10.12 6.23
N LEU A 207 10.91 10.00 5.50
CA LEU A 207 11.50 11.14 4.79
C LEU A 207 10.74 11.45 3.50
N GLY A 208 10.16 10.44 2.87
CA GLY A 208 9.48 10.53 1.59
C GLY A 208 8.36 11.56 1.58
N GLY A 209 7.41 11.48 2.53
CA GLY A 209 6.30 12.45 2.55
C GLY A 209 6.75 13.86 2.87
N TYR A 210 7.70 14.03 3.79
CA TYR A 210 8.26 15.34 4.10
C TYR A 210 8.91 16.00 2.89
N LEU A 211 9.63 15.22 2.08
CA LEU A 211 10.28 15.72 0.87
C LEU A 211 9.28 15.97 -0.25
N ILE A 212 8.27 15.10 -0.41
CA ILE A 212 7.27 15.21 -1.49
C ILE A 212 6.54 16.54 -1.46
N ASP A 213 6.15 16.99 -0.27
CA ASP A 213 5.42 18.26 -0.11
C ASP A 213 6.31 19.49 -0.36
N ARG A 214 7.63 19.37 -0.22
CA ARG A 214 8.59 20.48 -0.38
C ARG A 214 9.22 20.58 -1.76
N VAL A 215 9.55 19.45 -2.36
CA VAL A 215 10.33 19.37 -3.61
C VAL A 215 9.43 19.08 -4.82
N GLY A 216 8.27 18.47 -4.58
CA GLY A 216 7.33 18.05 -5.60
C GLY A 216 7.56 16.62 -6.09
N ARG A 217 6.45 15.96 -6.46
CA ARG A 217 6.38 14.52 -6.79
C ARG A 217 7.29 14.13 -7.96
N ARG A 218 7.22 14.84 -9.08
CA ARG A 218 7.99 14.51 -10.31
C ARG A 218 9.49 14.71 -10.10
N THR A 219 9.87 15.79 -9.43
CA THR A 219 11.27 16.17 -9.17
C THR A 219 11.97 15.14 -8.28
N LEU A 220 11.24 14.50 -7.35
CA LEU A 220 11.77 13.39 -6.56
C LEU A 220 11.72 12.05 -7.29
N PHE A 221 10.62 11.77 -7.98
CA PHE A 221 10.41 10.47 -8.62
C PHE A 221 11.49 10.14 -9.66
N ILE A 222 11.89 11.10 -10.50
CA ILE A 222 12.84 10.85 -11.60
C ILE A 222 14.24 10.48 -11.05
N PRO A 223 14.90 11.26 -10.17
CA PRO A 223 16.19 10.88 -9.60
C PRO A 223 16.15 9.59 -8.80
N CYS A 224 15.11 9.37 -7.98
CA CYS A 224 14.96 8.13 -7.21
C CYS A 224 14.83 6.91 -8.14
N SER A 225 14.07 7.02 -9.24
CA SER A 225 13.97 5.95 -10.24
C SER A 225 15.31 5.64 -10.89
N SER A 226 16.11 6.68 -11.22
CA SER A 226 17.45 6.48 -11.76
C SER A 226 18.37 5.74 -10.78
N ILE A 227 18.32 6.10 -9.49
CA ILE A 227 19.09 5.40 -8.45
C ILE A 227 18.66 3.93 -8.35
N ILE A 228 17.35 3.66 -8.35
CA ILE A 228 16.83 2.29 -8.32
C ILE A 228 17.37 1.48 -9.50
N VAL A 229 17.33 2.01 -10.73
CA VAL A 229 17.85 1.32 -11.92
C VAL A 229 19.34 1.00 -11.78
N ILE A 230 20.15 1.96 -11.29
CA ILE A 230 21.58 1.75 -11.09
C ILE A 230 21.83 0.68 -10.03
N CYS A 231 21.14 0.74 -8.89
CA CYS A 231 21.31 -0.22 -7.80
C CYS A 231 20.87 -1.63 -8.20
N VAL A 232 19.70 -1.77 -8.82
CA VAL A 232 19.18 -3.07 -9.28
C VAL A 232 20.09 -3.64 -10.37
N GLY A 233 20.58 -2.80 -11.28
CA GLY A 233 21.56 -3.19 -12.30
C GLY A 233 22.87 -3.68 -11.70
N ALA A 234 23.40 -2.98 -10.69
CA ALA A 234 24.61 -3.37 -9.98
C ALA A 234 24.45 -4.71 -9.26
N ILE A 235 23.34 -4.89 -8.53
CA ILE A 235 23.04 -6.17 -7.84
C ILE A 235 22.94 -7.31 -8.86
N SER A 236 22.21 -7.10 -9.96
CA SER A 236 22.06 -8.12 -11.02
C SER A 236 23.39 -8.49 -11.66
N LEU A 237 24.28 -7.51 -11.89
CA LEU A 237 25.62 -7.74 -12.40
C LEU A 237 26.47 -8.54 -11.39
N SER A 238 26.41 -8.21 -10.11
CA SER A 238 27.12 -8.95 -9.06
C SER A 238 26.71 -10.42 -9.03
N PHE A 239 25.41 -10.71 -9.16
CA PHE A 239 24.92 -12.09 -9.26
C PHE A 239 25.50 -12.83 -10.46
N TYR A 240 25.48 -12.19 -11.64
CA TYR A 240 26.01 -12.81 -12.85
C TYR A 240 27.50 -13.09 -12.75
N LEU A 241 28.28 -12.16 -12.18
CA LEU A 241 29.71 -12.35 -11.96
C LEU A 241 30.02 -13.43 -10.92
N SER A 242 29.22 -13.52 -9.85
CA SER A 242 29.40 -14.54 -8.81
C SER A 242 29.15 -15.98 -9.29
N HIS A 243 28.33 -16.16 -10.33
CA HIS A 243 28.10 -17.47 -10.96
C HIS A 243 29.16 -17.87 -11.98
N LEU A 244 29.98 -16.92 -12.45
CA LEU A 244 31.05 -17.17 -13.42
C LEU A 244 32.39 -17.54 -12.79
N VAL A 245 32.56 -17.27 -11.49
CA VAL A 245 33.77 -17.54 -10.68
C VAL A 245 33.55 -18.77 -9.83
#